data_AF-A0A7W4YZT4-F1
#
_entry.id   AF-A0A7W4YZT4-F1
#
_cell.length_a   1.000
_cell.length_b   1.000
_cell.length_c   1.000
_cell.angle_alpha   90.00
_cell.angle_beta   90.00
_cell.angle_gamma   90.00
#
_symmetry.space_group_name_H-M   'P 1'
#
loop_
_entity.id
_entity.type
_entity.pdbx_description
1 polymer ?
#
loop_
_entity_poly.entity_id
_entity_poly.type
_entity_poly.pdbx_seq_one_letter_code
_entity_poly.pdbx_strand_id
1 'polypeptide(L)'
;MVLILAGGLELDETLFELQRDGHVVPLEPQAFDVLVHLVAHRDRVVTKEELMDAVWGGRFVSETAVTSRIKQVRRALGDDGRAQALVRTVHGRGYRFVGTVEEAGPEAGAGGAAAPRPPIRYTVTDGLHVAYQVTGGGPVDLVLISGFVSHLDIDWDDPRHVRFLDGLGAMGRLIRFDKRGTGMSDRPAGVPDLETRMHDVLAVMAAAASDSAVLVGYSEGVPMALLMAALHPERVRGLVLYGGYARRTRAPDYPWAKTDEERRAYVEHLVTAWDWAADARLRCPSADLAMQRWWERRMSAAATPTTVRALMDMNALVDVRDLLPSITAPALLLHRTGDEMFDPQESRYIAERVPGAQLRLLDGRDHLPWGDADQVLEVIDPFVRTLPELGGHRALAAVVAVAGAGAEDVRTALSGTGPGARPRSRSDGTPVVLFDGPATAVRALRRVLGRAPTAEGSAAAGVAIAEVSVAGDEVGGPGVDESVELAAAAETGSILVSSAAAVLLSGSGISLRPDAQGSRVVAG
;
A
#
# COMPACT_ATOMS: atom_id res chain seq x y z
N MET A 1 -22.32 6.72 -15.51
CA MET A 1 -22.24 6.74 -16.99
C MET A 1 -23.12 7.88 -17.45
N VAL A 2 -22.62 8.77 -18.32
CA VAL A 2 -23.40 9.90 -18.84
C VAL A 2 -23.91 9.56 -20.23
N LEU A 3 -25.22 9.60 -20.41
CA LEU A 3 -25.89 9.37 -21.70
C LEU A 3 -26.55 10.66 -22.17
N ILE A 4 -26.28 11.08 -23.40
CA ILE A 4 -26.96 12.18 -24.06
C ILE A 4 -28.22 11.63 -24.70
N LEU A 5 -29.36 12.15 -24.25
CA LEU A 5 -30.68 11.85 -24.77
C LEU A 5 -31.14 13.01 -25.67
N ALA A 6 -32.06 12.72 -26.59
CA ALA A 6 -32.63 13.74 -27.47
C ALA A 6 -33.18 14.96 -26.69
N GLY A 7 -32.98 16.16 -27.25
CA GLY A 7 -33.53 17.40 -26.68
C GLY A 7 -32.69 18.02 -25.56
N GLY A 8 -31.35 17.92 -25.66
CA GLY A 8 -30.41 18.55 -24.71
C GLY A 8 -30.43 17.90 -23.32
N LEU A 9 -30.89 16.66 -23.24
CA LEU A 9 -31.02 15.92 -21.98
C LEU A 9 -29.76 15.09 -21.73
N GLU A 10 -29.25 15.14 -20.52
CA GLU A 10 -28.11 14.34 -20.07
C GLU A 10 -28.54 13.50 -18.87
N LEU A 11 -28.37 12.19 -18.98
CA LEU A 11 -28.66 11.23 -17.92
C LEU A 11 -27.34 10.76 -17.33
N ASP A 12 -27.02 11.21 -16.12
CA ASP A 12 -25.84 10.79 -15.37
C ASP A 12 -26.22 9.74 -14.33
N GLU A 13 -25.95 8.46 -14.64
CA GLU A 13 -26.17 7.34 -13.72
C GLU A 13 -25.25 7.38 -12.49
N THR A 14 -24.10 8.06 -12.56
CA THR A 14 -23.15 8.16 -11.45
C THR A 14 -23.62 9.21 -10.44
N LEU A 15 -24.07 10.37 -10.93
CA LEU A 15 -24.58 11.45 -10.07
C LEU A 15 -26.05 11.29 -9.71
N PHE A 16 -26.75 10.33 -10.32
CA PHE A 16 -28.19 10.13 -10.17
C PHE A 16 -28.99 11.38 -10.56
N GLU A 17 -28.52 12.06 -11.62
CA GLU A 17 -29.06 13.32 -12.10
C GLU A 17 -29.54 13.20 -13.55
N LEU A 18 -30.71 13.78 -13.80
CA LEU A 18 -31.17 14.09 -15.15
C LEU A 18 -31.01 15.60 -15.32
N GLN A 19 -30.24 16.03 -16.30
CA GLN A 19 -30.06 17.46 -16.63
C GLN A 19 -30.68 17.76 -17.99
N ARG A 20 -31.18 18.99 -18.17
CA ARG A 20 -31.53 19.55 -19.48
C ARG A 20 -30.78 20.85 -19.64
N ASP A 21 -29.99 20.96 -20.70
CA ASP A 21 -29.20 22.16 -21.01
C ASP A 21 -28.40 22.65 -19.78
N GLY A 22 -27.74 21.71 -19.07
CA GLY A 22 -26.94 21.96 -17.87
C GLY A 22 -27.72 22.25 -16.57
N HIS A 23 -29.05 22.13 -16.57
CA HIS A 23 -29.88 22.35 -15.37
C HIS A 23 -30.52 21.04 -14.91
N VAL A 24 -30.40 20.73 -13.61
CA VAL A 24 -31.01 19.54 -13.00
C VAL A 24 -32.54 19.58 -13.17
N VAL A 25 -33.08 18.52 -13.78
CA VAL A 25 -34.50 18.24 -13.90
C VAL A 25 -34.90 17.34 -12.74
N PRO A 26 -35.74 17.81 -11.79
CA PRO A 26 -36.13 17.01 -10.64
C PRO A 26 -36.85 15.73 -11.06
N LEU A 27 -36.35 14.59 -10.62
CA LEU A 27 -36.94 13.28 -10.86
C LEU A 27 -36.88 12.45 -9.57
N GLU A 28 -38.00 11.85 -9.18
CA GLU A 28 -38.04 10.98 -8.00
C GLU A 28 -37.16 9.74 -8.22
N PRO A 29 -36.52 9.16 -7.18
CA PRO A 29 -35.57 8.06 -7.36
C PRO A 29 -36.12 6.87 -8.13
N GLN A 30 -37.32 6.40 -7.80
CA GLN A 30 -37.95 5.30 -8.53
C GLN A 30 -38.31 5.65 -9.97
N ALA A 31 -38.57 6.92 -10.28
CA ALA A 31 -38.79 7.34 -11.66
C ALA A 31 -37.46 7.42 -12.43
N PHE A 32 -36.38 7.82 -11.75
CA PHE A 32 -35.02 7.79 -12.29
C PHE A 32 -34.59 6.36 -12.62
N ASP A 33 -34.79 5.41 -11.70
CA ASP A 33 -34.47 4.00 -11.92
C ASP A 33 -35.25 3.41 -13.10
N VAL A 34 -36.54 3.76 -13.24
CA VAL A 34 -37.34 3.37 -14.42
C VAL A 34 -36.76 3.94 -15.71
N LEU A 35 -36.30 5.20 -15.70
CA LEU A 35 -35.68 5.83 -16.87
C LEU A 35 -34.37 5.13 -17.26
N VAL A 36 -33.47 4.90 -16.29
CA VAL A 36 -32.20 4.19 -16.51
C VAL A 36 -32.46 2.79 -17.08
N HIS A 37 -33.40 2.04 -16.49
CA HIS A 37 -33.71 0.69 -16.94
C HIS A 37 -34.26 0.65 -18.37
N LEU A 38 -35.12 1.62 -18.74
CA LEU A 38 -35.66 1.74 -20.09
C LEU A 38 -34.60 2.13 -21.12
N VAL A 39 -33.66 3.01 -20.76
CA VAL A 39 -32.57 3.46 -21.64
C VAL A 39 -31.54 2.35 -21.85
N ALA A 40 -31.21 1.60 -20.79
CA ALA A 40 -30.32 0.44 -20.86
C ALA A 40 -30.85 -0.65 -21.80
N HIS A 41 -32.18 -0.85 -21.83
CA HIS A 41 -32.86 -1.88 -22.63
C HIS A 41 -33.62 -1.31 -23.85
N ARG A 42 -33.16 -0.17 -24.39
CA ARG A 42 -33.80 0.57 -25.50
C ARG A 42 -33.96 -0.24 -26.80
N ASP A 43 -33.19 -1.30 -26.95
CA ASP A 43 -33.24 -2.23 -28.09
C ASP A 43 -34.53 -3.06 -28.13
N ARG A 44 -35.21 -3.24 -26.99
CA ARG A 44 -36.39 -4.10 -26.88
C ARG A 44 -37.54 -3.45 -26.09
N VAL A 45 -38.66 -4.17 -25.99
CA VAL A 45 -39.77 -3.79 -25.11
C VAL A 45 -39.47 -4.33 -23.72
N VAL A 46 -39.63 -3.47 -22.71
CA VAL A 46 -39.53 -3.80 -21.29
C VAL A 46 -40.94 -3.98 -20.75
N THR A 47 -41.22 -5.14 -20.14
CA THR A 47 -42.55 -5.44 -19.63
C THR A 47 -42.84 -4.70 -18.33
N LYS A 48 -44.12 -4.57 -17.95
CA LYS A 48 -44.48 -3.99 -16.65
C LYS A 48 -43.96 -4.84 -15.50
N GLU A 49 -44.02 -6.16 -15.62
CA GLU A 49 -43.50 -7.12 -14.64
C GLU A 49 -42.00 -6.94 -14.44
N GLU A 50 -41.23 -6.84 -15.53
CA GLU A 50 -39.80 -6.57 -15.48
C GLU A 50 -39.48 -5.25 -14.78
N LEU A 51 -40.23 -4.17 -15.06
CA LEU A 51 -40.04 -2.90 -14.35
C LEU A 51 -40.37 -3.02 -12.86
N MET A 52 -41.41 -3.78 -12.50
CA MET A 52 -41.77 -4.03 -11.11
C MET A 52 -40.65 -4.76 -10.37
N ASP A 53 -40.10 -5.80 -10.98
CA ASP A 53 -39.02 -6.59 -10.39
C ASP A 53 -37.71 -5.79 -10.28
N ALA A 54 -37.32 -5.11 -11.36
CA ALA A 54 -36.06 -4.39 -11.42
C ALA A 54 -36.00 -3.17 -10.49
N VAL A 55 -37.11 -2.43 -10.34
CA VAL A 55 -37.12 -1.16 -9.58
C VAL A 55 -37.67 -1.34 -8.15
N TRP A 56 -38.54 -2.32 -7.90
CA TRP A 56 -39.16 -2.53 -6.59
C TRP A 56 -38.74 -3.81 -5.86
N GLY A 57 -37.86 -4.64 -6.46
CA GLY A 57 -37.11 -5.68 -5.75
C GLY A 57 -37.96 -6.66 -4.96
N GLY A 58 -38.99 -7.25 -5.59
CA GLY A 58 -39.87 -8.26 -4.98
C GLY A 58 -40.97 -7.71 -4.07
N ARG A 59 -41.11 -6.39 -3.92
CA ARG A 59 -42.29 -5.78 -3.28
C ARG A 59 -43.50 -5.88 -4.21
N PHE A 60 -44.62 -6.39 -3.71
CA PHE A 60 -45.88 -6.39 -4.46
C PHE A 60 -46.37 -4.95 -4.69
N VAL A 61 -46.11 -4.44 -5.89
CA VAL A 61 -46.61 -3.15 -6.36
C VAL A 61 -47.64 -3.37 -7.48
N SER A 62 -48.63 -2.50 -7.56
CA SER A 62 -49.64 -2.55 -8.62
C SER A 62 -49.10 -1.91 -9.91
N GLU A 63 -49.65 -2.30 -11.06
CA GLU A 63 -49.32 -1.68 -12.35
C GLU A 63 -49.56 -0.15 -12.38
N THR A 64 -50.40 0.35 -11.47
CA THR A 64 -50.63 1.79 -11.27
C THR A 64 -49.37 2.53 -10.78
N ALA A 65 -48.48 1.86 -10.04
CA ALA A 65 -47.20 2.43 -9.63
C ALA A 65 -46.26 2.62 -10.83
N VAL A 66 -46.14 1.59 -11.69
CA VAL A 66 -45.34 1.66 -12.93
C VAL A 66 -45.88 2.77 -13.84
N THR A 67 -47.19 2.81 -14.07
CA THR A 67 -47.79 3.88 -14.90
C THR A 67 -47.61 5.28 -14.32
N SER A 68 -47.57 5.44 -13.00
CA SER A 68 -47.27 6.71 -12.34
C SER A 68 -45.82 7.15 -12.58
N ARG A 69 -44.84 6.25 -12.40
CA ARG A 69 -43.42 6.54 -12.69
C ARG A 69 -43.18 6.84 -14.16
N ILE A 70 -43.81 6.11 -15.08
CA ILE A 70 -43.73 6.41 -16.52
C ILE A 70 -44.27 7.80 -16.85
N LYS A 71 -45.33 8.27 -16.17
CA LYS A 71 -45.82 9.65 -16.34
C LYS A 71 -44.81 10.68 -15.86
N GLN A 72 -44.14 10.42 -14.74
CA GLN A 72 -43.09 11.30 -14.22
C GLN A 72 -41.87 11.35 -15.13
N VAL A 73 -41.42 10.18 -15.62
CA VAL A 73 -40.34 10.08 -16.59
C VAL A 73 -40.67 10.87 -17.86
N ARG A 74 -41.84 10.64 -18.46
CA ARG A 74 -42.26 11.40 -19.66
C ARG A 74 -42.23 12.91 -19.40
N ARG A 75 -42.82 13.36 -18.30
CA ARG A 75 -42.83 14.79 -17.93
C ARG A 75 -41.42 15.37 -17.80
N ALA A 76 -40.50 14.65 -17.15
CA ALA A 76 -39.12 15.07 -16.99
C ALA A 76 -38.40 15.16 -18.36
N LEU A 77 -38.64 14.18 -19.23
CA LEU A 77 -38.12 14.14 -20.59
C LEU A 77 -38.77 15.16 -21.55
N GLY A 78 -39.80 15.89 -21.12
CA GLY A 78 -40.56 16.78 -22.03
C GLY A 78 -41.45 16.01 -23.02
N ASP A 79 -41.70 14.73 -22.74
CA ASP A 79 -42.58 13.83 -23.48
C ASP A 79 -43.94 13.71 -22.77
N ASP A 80 -44.93 13.13 -23.43
CA ASP A 80 -46.23 12.85 -22.81
C ASP A 80 -46.90 11.58 -23.38
N GLY A 81 -48.07 11.24 -22.84
CA GLY A 81 -48.80 10.04 -23.26
C GLY A 81 -49.40 10.09 -24.68
N ARG A 82 -49.41 11.26 -25.33
CA ARG A 82 -49.92 11.46 -26.69
C ARG A 82 -48.79 11.53 -27.71
N ALA A 83 -47.74 12.30 -27.43
CA ALA A 83 -46.56 12.46 -28.28
C ALA A 83 -45.71 11.19 -28.31
N GLN A 84 -45.43 10.59 -27.14
CA GLN A 84 -44.64 9.36 -26.97
C GLN A 84 -43.36 9.34 -27.82
N ALA A 85 -42.68 10.48 -27.88
CA ALA A 85 -41.52 10.69 -28.73
C ALA A 85 -40.26 10.01 -28.19
N LEU A 86 -40.18 9.80 -26.87
CA LEU A 86 -39.02 9.24 -26.20
C LEU A 86 -39.36 7.93 -25.47
N VAL A 87 -40.52 7.85 -24.83
CA VAL A 87 -40.99 6.63 -24.17
C VAL A 87 -42.31 6.18 -24.80
N ARG A 88 -42.25 5.11 -25.59
CA ARG A 88 -43.41 4.54 -26.28
C ARG A 88 -44.09 3.45 -25.45
N THR A 89 -45.41 3.53 -25.35
CA THR A 89 -46.25 2.46 -24.79
C THR A 89 -46.55 1.44 -25.87
N VAL A 90 -46.21 0.18 -25.61
CA VAL A 90 -46.63 -0.96 -26.43
C VAL A 90 -47.82 -1.62 -25.74
N HIS A 91 -49.02 -1.38 -26.27
CA HIS A 91 -50.28 -1.80 -25.67
C HIS A 91 -50.28 -3.30 -25.33
N GLY A 92 -50.63 -3.62 -24.08
CA GLY A 92 -50.67 -5.00 -23.57
C GLY A 92 -49.31 -5.67 -23.35
N ARG A 93 -48.18 -4.97 -23.59
CA ARG A 93 -46.84 -5.55 -23.48
C ARG A 93 -45.92 -4.79 -22.53
N GLY A 94 -45.87 -3.46 -22.60
CA GLY A 94 -44.96 -2.68 -21.75
C GLY A 94 -44.53 -1.36 -22.37
N TYR A 95 -43.28 -0.98 -22.17
CA TYR A 95 -42.71 0.30 -22.61
C TYR A 95 -41.40 0.09 -23.34
N ARG A 96 -41.07 1.01 -24.24
CA ARG A 96 -39.79 1.04 -24.93
C ARG A 96 -39.26 2.46 -25.01
N PHE A 97 -38.00 2.65 -24.65
CA PHE A 97 -37.30 3.88 -24.96
C PHE A 97 -36.96 3.92 -26.44
N VAL A 98 -37.39 4.98 -27.13
CA VAL A 98 -37.21 5.15 -28.58
C VAL A 98 -36.46 6.45 -28.93
N GLY A 99 -36.07 7.24 -27.93
CA GLY A 99 -35.22 8.40 -28.13
C GLY A 99 -33.82 8.01 -28.61
N THR A 100 -33.14 8.93 -29.29
CA THR A 100 -31.71 8.77 -29.59
C THR A 100 -30.93 8.80 -28.30
N VAL A 101 -30.01 7.85 -28.16
CA VAL A 101 -29.11 7.73 -27.01
C VAL A 101 -27.71 7.71 -27.58
N GLU A 102 -26.96 8.76 -27.31
CA GLU A 102 -25.55 8.84 -27.61
C GLU A 102 -24.80 8.72 -26.29
N GLU A 103 -23.80 7.86 -26.25
CA GLU A 103 -22.84 7.91 -25.15
C GLU A 103 -22.09 9.22 -25.31
N ALA A 104 -22.07 10.04 -24.25
CA ALA A 104 -21.21 11.22 -24.25
C ALA A 104 -19.76 10.73 -24.39
N GLY A 105 -19.22 10.77 -25.62
CA GLY A 105 -17.79 10.73 -25.83
C GLY A 105 -17.17 11.90 -25.04
N PRO A 106 -15.92 11.78 -24.57
CA PRO A 106 -15.34 12.77 -23.69
C PRO A 106 -15.07 14.07 -24.46
N GLU A 107 -16.07 14.94 -24.62
CA GLU A 107 -15.89 16.29 -25.15
C GLU A 107 -15.73 17.31 -24.02
N ALA A 108 -14.47 17.64 -23.78
CA ALA A 108 -13.95 19.01 -23.81
C ALA A 108 -14.83 20.12 -23.20
N GLY A 109 -15.19 19.98 -21.92
CA GLY A 109 -15.56 21.09 -21.04
C GLY A 109 -14.63 21.13 -19.83
N ALA A 110 -13.68 22.08 -19.82
CA ALA A 110 -12.75 22.35 -18.71
C ALA A 110 -11.98 21.12 -18.17
N GLY A 111 -11.11 20.55 -19.02
CA GLY A 111 -10.18 19.51 -18.62
C GLY A 111 -9.21 19.96 -17.52
N GLY A 112 -9.52 19.61 -16.27
CA GLY A 112 -8.49 19.00 -15.43
C GLY A 112 -8.14 17.67 -16.08
N ALA A 113 -6.98 17.55 -16.72
CA ALA A 113 -6.49 16.26 -17.17
C ALA A 113 -6.61 15.28 -15.99
N ALA A 114 -7.25 14.12 -16.19
CA ALA A 114 -7.11 13.03 -15.24
C ALA A 114 -5.60 12.85 -15.04
N ALA A 115 -5.14 13.06 -13.81
CA ALA A 115 -3.72 13.06 -13.52
C ALA A 115 -3.12 11.77 -14.07
N PRO A 116 -1.95 11.81 -14.76
CA PRO A 116 -1.35 10.61 -15.30
C PRO A 116 -1.21 9.57 -14.19
N ARG A 117 -1.71 8.35 -14.43
CA ARG A 117 -1.65 7.28 -13.45
C ARG A 117 -0.20 7.06 -13.00
N PRO A 118 0.06 6.88 -11.69
CA PRO A 118 1.40 6.63 -11.21
C PRO A 118 2.00 5.38 -11.87
N PRO A 119 3.29 5.41 -12.27
CA PRO A 119 3.90 4.27 -12.92
C PRO A 119 4.01 3.07 -11.96
N ILE A 120 3.56 1.91 -12.44
CA ILE A 120 3.77 0.63 -11.76
C ILE A 120 5.22 0.20 -12.02
N ARG A 121 5.92 -0.13 -10.94
CA ARG A 121 7.29 -0.65 -10.94
C ARG A 121 7.27 -2.06 -10.38
N TYR A 122 8.38 -2.77 -10.57
CA TYR A 122 8.53 -4.13 -10.09
C TYR A 122 9.83 -4.28 -9.31
N THR A 123 9.79 -5.07 -8.24
CA THR A 123 10.96 -5.61 -7.55
C THR A 123 10.94 -7.12 -7.64
N VAL A 124 12.07 -7.79 -7.41
CA VAL A 124 12.15 -9.25 -7.44
C VAL A 124 12.45 -9.77 -6.04
N THR A 125 11.63 -10.70 -5.57
CA THR A 125 11.83 -11.43 -4.31
C THR A 125 11.40 -12.87 -4.49
N ASP A 126 12.20 -13.82 -3.99
CA ASP A 126 12.00 -15.27 -4.20
C ASP A 126 11.79 -15.69 -5.66
N GLY A 127 12.39 -14.96 -6.60
CA GLY A 127 12.24 -15.19 -8.04
C GLY A 127 10.91 -14.73 -8.64
N LEU A 128 10.09 -14.00 -7.88
CA LEU A 128 8.80 -13.45 -8.31
C LEU A 128 8.87 -11.93 -8.43
N HIS A 129 8.18 -11.38 -9.43
CA HIS A 129 8.00 -9.94 -9.56
C HIS A 129 6.86 -9.46 -8.65
N VAL A 130 7.20 -8.54 -7.75
CA VAL A 130 6.24 -7.84 -6.90
C VAL A 130 6.04 -6.42 -7.44
N ALA A 131 4.81 -6.15 -7.88
CA ALA A 131 4.40 -4.85 -8.38
C ALA A 131 4.23 -3.85 -7.24
N TYR A 132 4.76 -2.63 -7.42
CA TYR A 132 4.62 -1.54 -6.47
C TYR A 132 4.45 -0.19 -7.16
N GLN A 133 3.84 0.76 -6.45
CA GLN A 133 3.71 2.17 -6.84
C GLN A 133 4.18 3.06 -5.69
N VAL A 134 4.71 4.22 -6.06
CA VAL A 134 5.11 5.27 -5.12
C VAL A 134 4.43 6.56 -5.54
N THR A 135 3.74 7.19 -4.59
CA THR A 135 2.95 8.41 -4.76
C THR A 135 3.14 9.34 -3.57
N GLY A 136 2.60 10.56 -3.65
CA GLY A 136 2.79 11.56 -2.60
C GLY A 136 4.23 12.09 -2.55
N GLY A 137 4.57 12.72 -1.43
CA GLY A 137 5.89 13.30 -1.20
C GLY A 137 6.07 13.71 0.25
N GLY A 138 7.30 14.08 0.62
CA GLY A 138 7.64 14.44 2.00
C GLY A 138 8.58 13.43 2.66
N PRO A 139 9.03 13.73 3.89
CA PRO A 139 10.13 13.02 4.54
C PRO A 139 9.72 11.73 5.25
N VAL A 140 8.42 11.48 5.42
CA VAL A 140 7.89 10.27 6.05
C VAL A 140 7.50 9.28 4.97
N ASP A 141 8.02 8.06 5.02
CA ASP A 141 7.54 6.97 4.17
C ASP A 141 6.35 6.28 4.86
N LEU A 142 5.30 6.02 4.07
CA LEU A 142 4.14 5.23 4.49
C LEU A 142 4.06 4.00 3.59
N VAL A 143 3.99 2.81 4.17
CA VAL A 143 3.74 1.57 3.40
C VAL A 143 2.31 1.12 3.66
N LEU A 144 1.47 1.16 2.62
CA LEU A 144 0.10 0.66 2.70
C LEU A 144 0.08 -0.85 2.43
N ILE A 145 -0.10 -1.62 3.50
CA ILE A 145 -0.32 -3.06 3.45
C ILE A 145 -1.82 -3.28 3.31
N SER A 146 -2.25 -3.44 2.07
CA SER A 146 -3.66 -3.64 1.74
C SER A 146 -4.21 -4.93 2.36
N GLY A 147 -5.55 -5.07 2.36
CA GLY A 147 -6.23 -6.32 2.69
C GLY A 147 -5.86 -7.48 1.74
N PHE A 148 -6.65 -8.56 1.80
CA PHE A 148 -6.25 -9.83 1.18
C PHE A 148 -6.00 -9.78 -0.33
N VAL A 149 -6.66 -8.86 -1.01
CA VAL A 149 -6.50 -8.60 -2.44
C VAL A 149 -6.42 -7.09 -2.69
N SER A 150 -5.53 -6.70 -3.58
CA SER A 150 -5.38 -5.34 -4.11
C SER A 150 -5.10 -5.33 -5.60
N HIS A 151 -5.24 -4.17 -6.23
CA HIS A 151 -4.88 -3.98 -7.64
C HIS A 151 -4.39 -2.55 -7.88
N LEU A 152 -3.08 -2.36 -8.05
CA LEU A 152 -2.46 -1.04 -8.14
C LEU A 152 -3.07 -0.12 -9.21
N ASP A 153 -3.40 -0.65 -10.39
CA ASP A 153 -3.96 0.15 -11.49
C ASP A 153 -5.44 0.53 -11.28
N ILE A 154 -6.31 -0.46 -10.99
CA ILE A 154 -7.76 -0.28 -10.82
C ILE A 154 -8.10 0.49 -9.54
N ASP A 155 -7.23 0.48 -8.54
CA ASP A 155 -7.41 1.23 -7.30
C ASP A 155 -7.61 2.75 -7.51
N TRP A 156 -7.21 3.29 -8.67
CA TRP A 156 -7.38 4.71 -9.02
C TRP A 156 -8.74 5.03 -9.66
N ASP A 157 -9.59 4.03 -9.92
CA ASP A 157 -10.84 4.22 -10.65
C ASP A 157 -12.04 4.58 -9.76
N ASP A 158 -11.90 4.49 -8.43
CA ASP A 158 -12.94 4.89 -7.48
C ASP A 158 -12.52 6.15 -6.72
N PRO A 159 -13.29 7.25 -6.79
CA PRO A 159 -12.91 8.51 -6.19
C PRO A 159 -12.77 8.45 -4.66
N ARG A 160 -13.49 7.54 -3.98
CA ARG A 160 -13.37 7.38 -2.52
C ARG A 160 -12.06 6.71 -2.16
N HIS A 161 -11.68 5.68 -2.91
CA HIS A 161 -10.38 5.05 -2.73
C HIS A 161 -9.25 6.04 -3.07
N VAL A 162 -9.35 6.78 -4.17
CA VAL A 162 -8.40 7.86 -4.50
C VAL A 162 -8.29 8.89 -3.38
N ARG A 163 -9.41 9.35 -2.81
CA ARG A 163 -9.41 10.27 -1.66
C ARG A 163 -8.62 9.73 -0.47
N PHE A 164 -8.78 8.44 -0.16
CA PHE A 164 -8.01 7.78 0.91
C PHE A 164 -6.52 7.72 0.57
N LEU A 165 -6.15 7.37 -0.66
CA LEU A 165 -4.76 7.31 -1.11
C LEU A 165 -4.09 8.68 -1.13
N ASP A 166 -4.76 9.70 -1.66
CA ASP A 166 -4.27 11.07 -1.73
C ASP A 166 -4.13 11.65 -0.32
N GLY A 167 -5.05 11.34 0.58
CA GLY A 167 -4.96 11.73 1.99
C GLY A 167 -3.72 11.17 2.67
N LEU A 168 -3.44 9.86 2.49
CA LEU A 168 -2.20 9.26 2.98
C LEU A 168 -0.95 9.85 2.30
N GLY A 169 -1.02 10.08 0.98
CA GLY A 169 0.06 10.68 0.20
C GLY A 169 0.34 12.17 0.52
N ALA A 170 -0.61 12.86 1.13
CA ALA A 170 -0.43 14.21 1.67
C ALA A 170 0.32 14.22 3.01
N MET A 171 0.39 13.09 3.71
CA MET A 171 1.13 12.93 4.97
C MET A 171 2.60 12.53 4.73
N GLY A 172 2.92 11.98 3.55
CA GLY A 172 4.25 11.52 3.22
C GLY A 172 4.33 10.78 1.88
N ARG A 173 5.49 10.17 1.62
CA ARG A 173 5.71 9.33 0.44
C ARG A 173 5.01 7.98 0.65
N LEU A 174 3.91 7.78 -0.05
CA LEU A 174 3.08 6.58 0.03
C LEU A 174 3.59 5.50 -0.93
N ILE A 175 3.99 4.37 -0.36
CA ILE A 175 4.47 3.16 -1.02
C ILE A 175 3.34 2.12 -0.94
N ARG A 176 2.91 1.63 -2.11
CA ARG A 176 1.84 0.63 -2.25
C ARG A 176 2.35 -0.54 -3.06
N PHE A 177 1.84 -1.73 -2.81
CA PHE A 177 2.21 -2.90 -3.58
C PHE A 177 1.07 -3.92 -3.62
N ASP A 178 1.07 -4.71 -4.69
CA ASP A 178 0.24 -5.90 -4.77
C ASP A 178 1.03 -7.08 -4.22
N LYS A 179 0.50 -7.75 -3.21
CA LYS A 179 1.17 -8.92 -2.60
C LYS A 179 1.28 -10.03 -3.64
N ARG A 180 2.34 -10.84 -3.58
CA ARG A 180 2.49 -12.01 -4.46
C ARG A 180 1.19 -12.81 -4.52
N GLY A 181 0.79 -13.22 -5.72
CA GLY A 181 -0.48 -13.89 -5.96
C GLY A 181 -1.66 -12.97 -6.29
N THR A 182 -1.58 -11.66 -6.06
CA THR A 182 -2.70 -10.74 -6.28
C THR A 182 -2.33 -9.57 -7.18
N GLY A 183 -3.35 -8.94 -7.77
CA GLY A 183 -3.23 -7.72 -8.55
C GLY A 183 -2.26 -7.87 -9.72
N MET A 184 -1.29 -6.97 -9.77
CA MET A 184 -0.29 -6.84 -10.83
C MET A 184 0.99 -7.64 -10.57
N SER A 185 1.09 -8.36 -9.46
CA SER A 185 2.26 -9.17 -9.08
C SER A 185 2.19 -10.60 -9.65
N ASP A 186 3.35 -11.25 -9.72
CA ASP A 186 3.44 -12.66 -10.13
C ASP A 186 2.62 -13.57 -9.20
N ARG A 187 2.10 -14.64 -9.77
CA ARG A 187 1.29 -15.64 -9.06
C ARG A 187 2.13 -16.89 -8.77
N PRO A 188 2.53 -17.14 -7.51
CA PRO A 188 3.31 -18.32 -7.17
C PRO A 188 2.49 -19.61 -7.30
N ALA A 189 3.20 -20.73 -7.42
CA ALA A 189 2.60 -22.04 -7.20
C ALA A 189 2.42 -22.27 -5.69
N GLY A 190 1.20 -22.60 -5.26
CA GLY A 190 0.89 -22.86 -3.84
C GLY A 190 0.59 -21.59 -3.04
N VAL A 191 0.46 -21.75 -1.72
CA VAL A 191 0.08 -20.67 -0.80
C VAL A 191 1.30 -20.24 0.01
N PRO A 192 1.84 -19.04 -0.21
CA PRO A 192 2.94 -18.54 0.62
C PRO A 192 2.43 -18.25 2.02
N ASP A 193 3.19 -18.65 3.04
CA ASP A 193 2.90 -18.30 4.43
C ASP A 193 3.08 -16.80 4.70
N LEU A 194 2.70 -16.37 5.89
CA LEU A 194 2.70 -14.96 6.27
C LEU A 194 4.11 -14.35 6.28
N GLU A 195 5.11 -15.11 6.70
CA GLU A 195 6.52 -14.69 6.74
C GLU A 195 7.07 -14.48 5.32
N THR A 196 6.80 -15.41 4.41
CA THR A 196 7.15 -15.28 3.00
C THR A 196 6.53 -14.02 2.38
N ARG A 197 5.30 -13.66 2.76
CA ARG A 197 4.63 -12.44 2.28
C ARG A 197 5.18 -11.18 2.94
N MET A 198 5.78 -11.27 4.13
CA MET A 198 6.51 -10.14 4.74
C MET A 198 7.76 -9.77 3.92
N HIS A 199 8.40 -10.75 3.26
CA HIS A 199 9.51 -10.45 2.34
C HIS A 199 9.11 -9.51 1.19
N ASP A 200 7.83 -9.53 0.76
CA ASP A 200 7.33 -8.58 -0.25
C ASP A 200 7.42 -7.14 0.26
N VAL A 201 7.05 -6.91 1.53
CA VAL A 201 7.12 -5.58 2.16
C VAL A 201 8.58 -5.10 2.19
N LEU A 202 9.49 -5.94 2.67
CA LEU A 202 10.93 -5.62 2.75
C LEU A 202 11.52 -5.34 1.37
N ALA A 203 11.20 -6.16 0.36
CA ALA A 203 11.69 -6.01 -1.00
C ALA A 203 11.18 -4.73 -1.67
N VAL A 204 9.92 -4.38 -1.44
CA VAL A 204 9.31 -3.14 -1.94
C VAL A 204 9.90 -1.92 -1.24
N MET A 205 10.08 -1.96 0.08
CA MET A 205 10.76 -0.89 0.83
C MET A 205 12.18 -0.67 0.30
N ALA A 206 12.95 -1.75 0.10
CA ALA A 206 14.29 -1.66 -0.47
C ALA A 206 14.29 -1.05 -1.89
N ALA A 207 13.38 -1.51 -2.76
CA ALA A 207 13.25 -0.99 -4.12
C ALA A 207 12.82 0.49 -4.18
N ALA A 208 12.04 0.94 -3.19
CA ALA A 208 11.62 2.33 -3.04
C ALA A 208 12.67 3.21 -2.33
N ALA A 209 13.81 2.64 -1.92
CA ALA A 209 14.81 3.28 -1.06
C ALA A 209 14.17 3.85 0.22
N SER A 210 13.43 2.99 0.92
CA SER A 210 12.79 3.26 2.21
C SER A 210 13.49 2.48 3.31
N ASP A 211 14.26 3.19 4.13
CA ASP A 211 14.99 2.60 5.26
C ASP A 211 14.03 2.25 6.40
N SER A 212 12.98 3.04 6.60
CA SER A 212 11.95 2.79 7.61
C SER A 212 10.66 3.51 7.23
N ALA A 213 9.52 2.98 7.65
CA ALA A 213 8.23 3.53 7.27
C ALA A 213 7.19 3.42 8.40
N VAL A 214 6.15 4.25 8.31
CA VAL A 214 4.89 3.98 9.02
C VAL A 214 4.15 2.91 8.23
N LEU A 215 3.83 1.77 8.85
CA LEU A 215 3.04 0.73 8.19
C LEU A 215 1.56 1.01 8.43
N VAL A 216 0.83 1.18 7.33
CA VAL A 216 -0.62 1.35 7.33
C VAL A 216 -1.24 0.03 6.88
N GLY A 217 -1.78 -0.75 7.81
CA GLY A 217 -2.41 -2.05 7.53
C GLY A 217 -3.92 -1.98 7.69
N TYR A 218 -4.69 -2.54 6.75
CA TYR A 218 -6.13 -2.74 6.95
C TYR A 218 -6.56 -4.17 6.67
N SER A 219 -7.54 -4.68 7.42
CA SER A 219 -8.02 -6.06 7.28
C SER A 219 -6.88 -7.07 7.47
N GLU A 220 -6.62 -7.93 6.49
CA GLU A 220 -5.47 -8.86 6.47
C GLU A 220 -4.09 -8.16 6.55
N GLY A 221 -4.00 -6.89 6.15
CA GLY A 221 -2.74 -6.16 6.27
C GLY A 221 -2.29 -5.93 7.72
N VAL A 222 -3.22 -6.01 8.69
CA VAL A 222 -2.94 -5.80 10.11
C VAL A 222 -1.98 -6.85 10.69
N PRO A 223 -2.24 -8.17 10.62
CA PRO A 223 -1.30 -9.17 11.12
C PRO A 223 0.05 -9.14 10.42
N MET A 224 0.12 -8.76 9.13
CA MET A 224 1.39 -8.55 8.43
C MET A 224 2.18 -7.36 9.00
N ALA A 225 1.52 -6.24 9.27
CA ALA A 225 2.14 -5.06 9.86
C ALA A 225 2.64 -5.35 11.29
N LEU A 226 1.85 -6.08 12.09
CA LEU A 226 2.23 -6.52 13.44
C LEU A 226 3.44 -7.44 13.41
N LEU A 227 3.46 -8.44 12.50
CA LEU A 227 4.60 -9.33 12.31
C LEU A 227 5.87 -8.55 11.93
N MET A 228 5.75 -7.63 10.97
CA MET A 228 6.87 -6.78 10.52
C MET A 228 7.42 -5.91 11.67
N ALA A 229 6.56 -5.33 12.50
CA ALA A 229 7.01 -4.53 13.64
C ALA A 229 7.67 -5.35 14.75
N ALA A 230 7.24 -6.62 14.92
CA ALA A 230 7.83 -7.51 15.91
C ALA A 230 9.20 -8.05 15.46
N LEU A 231 9.36 -8.37 14.17
CA LEU A 231 10.58 -8.99 13.63
C LEU A 231 11.60 -7.99 13.10
N HIS A 232 11.15 -6.82 12.65
CA HIS A 232 11.97 -5.75 12.06
C HIS A 232 11.66 -4.38 12.68
N PRO A 233 11.76 -4.23 14.01
CA PRO A 233 11.41 -2.97 14.69
C PRO A 233 12.22 -1.77 14.16
N GLU A 234 13.44 -1.98 13.68
CA GLU A 234 14.30 -0.95 13.06
C GLU A 234 13.77 -0.41 11.72
N ARG A 235 12.82 -1.13 11.10
CA ARG A 235 12.20 -0.74 9.83
C ARG A 235 10.83 -0.09 10.01
N VAL A 236 10.30 -0.05 11.24
CA VAL A 236 8.92 0.40 11.51
C VAL A 236 8.90 1.62 12.43
N ARG A 237 8.59 2.79 11.84
CA ARG A 237 8.46 4.07 12.57
C ARG A 237 7.19 4.14 13.42
N GLY A 238 6.15 3.47 12.97
CA GLY A 238 4.85 3.44 13.64
C GLY A 238 3.88 2.53 12.90
N LEU A 239 2.80 2.17 13.58
CA LEU A 239 1.74 1.32 13.07
C LEU A 239 0.43 2.08 13.02
N VAL A 240 -0.26 2.02 11.89
CA VAL A 240 -1.64 2.48 11.73
C VAL A 240 -2.46 1.28 11.25
N LEU A 241 -3.36 0.79 12.09
CA LEU A 241 -4.05 -0.49 11.88
C LEU A 241 -5.56 -0.26 11.84
N TYR A 242 -6.21 -0.56 10.73
CA TYR A 242 -7.65 -0.39 10.57
C TYR A 242 -8.36 -1.75 10.46
N GLY A 243 -9.33 -2.01 11.33
CA GLY A 243 -10.26 -3.13 11.21
C GLY A 243 -9.56 -4.46 10.90
N GLY A 244 -8.74 -4.97 11.82
CA GLY A 244 -8.01 -6.22 11.61
C GLY A 244 -7.93 -7.06 12.87
N TYR A 245 -7.09 -8.09 12.83
CA TYR A 245 -7.12 -9.21 13.76
C TYR A 245 -5.72 -9.66 14.17
N ALA A 246 -5.60 -10.15 15.41
CA ALA A 246 -4.39 -10.82 15.88
C ALA A 246 -4.43 -12.32 15.57
N ARG A 247 -5.63 -12.91 15.55
CA ARG A 247 -5.88 -14.29 15.20
C ARG A 247 -7.12 -14.36 14.33
N ARG A 248 -7.09 -15.16 13.26
CA ARG A 248 -8.21 -15.17 12.31
C ARG A 248 -9.44 -15.92 12.81
N THR A 249 -9.24 -16.96 13.61
CA THR A 249 -10.26 -17.93 14.02
C THR A 249 -10.46 -17.95 15.53
N ARG A 250 -11.66 -18.32 15.96
CA ARG A 250 -12.05 -18.39 17.37
C ARG A 250 -11.06 -19.22 18.20
N ALA A 251 -10.76 -18.74 19.40
CA ALA A 251 -10.05 -19.49 20.44
C ALA A 251 -10.69 -19.22 21.82
N PRO A 252 -10.42 -20.03 22.86
CA PRO A 252 -10.98 -19.80 24.20
C PRO A 252 -10.71 -18.40 24.76
N ASP A 253 -9.54 -17.83 24.46
CA ASP A 253 -9.11 -16.49 24.85
C ASP A 253 -9.26 -15.45 23.71
N TYR A 254 -9.89 -15.84 22.60
CA TYR A 254 -10.23 -14.99 21.45
C TYR A 254 -11.63 -15.35 20.90
N PRO A 255 -12.70 -15.22 21.72
CA PRO A 255 -14.00 -15.84 21.44
C PRO A 255 -14.85 -15.12 20.38
N TRP A 256 -14.58 -13.84 20.11
CA TRP A 256 -15.34 -13.00 19.18
C TRP A 256 -15.02 -13.27 17.70
N ALA A 257 -13.85 -13.85 17.40
CA ALA A 257 -13.52 -14.24 16.04
C ALA A 257 -14.50 -15.30 15.51
N LYS A 258 -14.62 -15.34 14.18
CA LYS A 258 -15.45 -16.35 13.50
C LYS A 258 -14.89 -17.75 13.71
N THR A 259 -15.76 -18.74 13.70
CA THR A 259 -15.37 -20.16 13.77
C THR A 259 -14.74 -20.62 12.46
N ASP A 260 -14.00 -21.73 12.49
CA ASP A 260 -13.45 -22.34 11.27
C ASP A 260 -14.55 -22.73 10.27
N GLU A 261 -15.72 -23.11 10.77
CA GLU A 261 -16.88 -23.45 9.95
C GLU A 261 -17.49 -22.24 9.24
N GLU A 262 -17.73 -21.15 9.98
CA GLU A 262 -18.20 -19.89 9.41
C GLU A 262 -17.21 -19.35 8.36
N ARG A 263 -15.90 -19.53 8.60
CA ARG A 263 -14.87 -19.13 7.66
C ARG A 263 -14.89 -19.98 6.41
N ARG A 264 -14.91 -21.30 6.54
CA ARG A 264 -15.00 -22.22 5.39
C ARG A 264 -16.24 -21.97 4.56
N ALA A 265 -17.39 -21.74 5.20
CA ALA A 265 -18.64 -21.42 4.51
C ALA A 265 -18.55 -20.09 3.74
N TYR A 266 -17.93 -19.07 4.33
CA TYR A 266 -17.70 -17.80 3.65
C TYR A 266 -16.75 -17.95 2.44
N VAL A 267 -15.65 -18.70 2.58
CA VAL A 267 -14.73 -18.97 1.47
C VAL A 267 -15.44 -19.70 0.35
N GLU A 268 -16.22 -20.74 0.69
CA GLU A 268 -16.98 -21.50 -0.28
C GLU A 268 -17.99 -20.62 -1.01
N HIS A 269 -18.67 -19.72 -0.30
CA HIS A 269 -19.58 -18.77 -0.92
C HIS A 269 -18.87 -17.83 -1.90
N LEU A 270 -17.72 -17.24 -1.50
CA LEU A 270 -16.96 -16.33 -2.38
C LEU A 270 -16.55 -17.01 -3.69
N VAL A 271 -16.03 -18.24 -3.61
CA VAL A 271 -15.47 -18.94 -4.79
C VAL A 271 -16.51 -19.65 -5.65
N THR A 272 -17.71 -19.92 -5.11
CA THR A 272 -18.80 -20.56 -5.87
C THR A 272 -19.79 -19.56 -6.44
N ALA A 273 -20.22 -18.56 -5.66
CA ALA A 273 -21.12 -17.53 -6.12
C ALA A 273 -20.40 -16.51 -7.00
N TRP A 274 -19.12 -16.24 -6.69
CA TRP A 274 -18.29 -15.26 -7.40
C TRP A 274 -18.95 -13.87 -7.52
N ASP A 275 -19.78 -13.52 -6.52
CA ASP A 275 -20.53 -12.26 -6.45
C ASP A 275 -19.81 -11.25 -5.57
N TRP A 276 -18.93 -10.47 -6.20
CA TRP A 276 -18.18 -9.44 -5.51
C TRP A 276 -19.02 -8.20 -5.20
N ALA A 277 -20.12 -7.95 -5.90
CA ALA A 277 -21.04 -6.85 -5.55
C ALA A 277 -21.78 -7.14 -4.24
N ALA A 278 -22.13 -8.40 -3.96
CA ALA A 278 -22.62 -8.83 -2.65
C ALA A 278 -21.54 -8.71 -1.56
N ASP A 279 -20.31 -9.13 -1.85
CA ASP A 279 -19.18 -8.96 -0.92
C ASP A 279 -18.91 -7.48 -0.61
N ALA A 280 -19.01 -6.58 -1.60
CA ALA A 280 -18.90 -5.14 -1.40
C ALA A 280 -19.94 -4.61 -0.42
N ARG A 281 -21.21 -5.00 -0.57
CA ARG A 281 -22.31 -4.60 0.33
C ARG A 281 -22.11 -5.13 1.75
N LEU A 282 -21.53 -6.32 1.89
CA LEU A 282 -21.21 -6.89 3.20
C LEU A 282 -20.05 -6.13 3.87
N ARG A 283 -19.00 -5.79 3.12
CA ARG A 283 -17.80 -5.12 3.65
C ARG A 283 -17.97 -3.61 3.80
N CYS A 284 -18.82 -3.00 3.01
CA CYS A 284 -19.06 -1.57 3.03
C CYS A 284 -20.56 -1.36 2.83
N PRO A 285 -21.38 -1.49 3.89
CA PRO A 285 -22.81 -1.26 3.80
C PRO A 285 -23.20 0.12 3.23
N SER A 286 -22.32 1.12 3.28
CA SER A 286 -22.50 2.42 2.64
C SER A 286 -22.24 2.44 1.12
N ALA A 287 -21.74 1.34 0.54
CA ALA A 287 -21.33 1.27 -0.86
C ALA A 287 -22.51 1.50 -1.83
N ASP A 288 -22.42 2.57 -2.63
CA ASP A 288 -23.30 2.77 -3.77
C ASP A 288 -23.01 1.79 -4.91
N LEU A 289 -23.84 1.84 -5.96
CA LEU A 289 -23.71 0.93 -7.10
C LEU A 289 -22.39 1.11 -7.85
N ALA A 290 -21.85 2.34 -7.91
CA ALA A 290 -20.56 2.60 -8.55
C ALA A 290 -19.42 1.91 -7.80
N MET A 291 -19.44 1.95 -6.47
CA MET A 291 -18.47 1.27 -5.61
C MET A 291 -18.54 -0.23 -5.78
N GLN A 292 -19.77 -0.78 -5.81
CA GLN A 292 -20.00 -2.21 -5.96
C GLN A 292 -19.43 -2.71 -7.29
N ARG A 293 -19.67 -2.00 -8.40
CA ARG A 293 -19.11 -2.33 -9.73
C ARG A 293 -17.59 -2.19 -9.77
N TRP A 294 -17.04 -1.14 -9.16
CA TRP A 294 -15.59 -0.97 -9.04
C TRP A 294 -14.95 -2.11 -8.25
N TRP A 295 -15.53 -2.46 -7.10
CA TRP A 295 -15.05 -3.56 -6.26
C TRP A 295 -15.11 -4.88 -7.01
N GLU A 296 -16.20 -5.17 -7.71
CA GLU A 296 -16.34 -6.38 -8.52
C GLU A 296 -15.25 -6.51 -9.59
N ARG A 297 -15.01 -5.43 -10.35
CA ARG A 297 -13.94 -5.39 -11.35
C ARG A 297 -12.56 -5.57 -10.71
N ARG A 298 -12.30 -4.85 -9.62
CA ARG A 298 -11.03 -4.91 -8.87
C ARG A 298 -10.73 -6.32 -8.38
N MET A 299 -11.70 -6.97 -7.74
CA MET A 299 -11.53 -8.30 -7.16
C MET A 299 -11.35 -9.37 -8.24
N SER A 300 -12.14 -9.30 -9.31
CA SER A 300 -12.08 -10.24 -10.44
C SER A 300 -10.77 -10.13 -11.23
N ALA A 301 -10.23 -8.92 -11.38
CA ALA A 301 -8.94 -8.71 -12.06
C ALA A 301 -7.75 -9.14 -11.21
N ALA A 302 -7.86 -9.00 -9.89
CA ALA A 302 -6.73 -9.19 -9.00
C ALA A 302 -6.47 -10.67 -8.65
N ALA A 303 -7.50 -11.51 -8.57
CA ALA A 303 -7.35 -12.90 -8.15
C ALA A 303 -8.31 -13.85 -8.88
N THR A 304 -7.90 -15.12 -9.01
CA THR A 304 -8.73 -16.22 -9.51
C THR A 304 -9.36 -17.00 -8.35
N PRO A 305 -10.38 -17.84 -8.58
CA PRO A 305 -11.00 -18.62 -7.51
C PRO A 305 -10.01 -19.49 -6.71
N THR A 306 -9.04 -20.10 -7.40
CA THR A 306 -7.97 -20.89 -6.75
C THR A 306 -7.11 -20.02 -5.85
N THR A 307 -6.73 -18.83 -6.33
CA THR A 307 -5.97 -17.86 -5.53
C THR A 307 -6.75 -17.37 -4.32
N VAL A 308 -8.04 -17.03 -4.48
CA VAL A 308 -8.89 -16.58 -3.37
C VAL A 308 -9.00 -17.66 -2.30
N ARG A 309 -9.27 -18.92 -2.68
CA ARG A 309 -9.34 -20.04 -1.74
C ARG A 309 -8.02 -20.21 -0.99
N ALA A 310 -6.91 -20.28 -1.72
CA ALA A 310 -5.57 -20.37 -1.16
C ALA A 310 -5.30 -19.28 -0.10
N LEU A 311 -5.51 -18.01 -0.45
CA LEU A 311 -5.28 -16.89 0.46
C LEU A 311 -6.17 -16.96 1.69
N MET A 312 -7.45 -17.31 1.53
CA MET A 312 -8.36 -17.43 2.67
C MET A 312 -7.99 -18.59 3.60
N ASP A 313 -7.57 -19.72 3.04
CA ASP A 313 -7.14 -20.88 3.82
C ASP A 313 -5.88 -20.56 4.63
N MET A 314 -4.88 -19.89 4.04
CA MET A 314 -3.71 -19.42 4.79
C MET A 314 -4.08 -18.38 5.84
N ASN A 315 -4.95 -17.43 5.51
CA ASN A 315 -5.41 -16.43 6.47
C ASN A 315 -6.07 -17.06 7.69
N ALA A 316 -6.79 -18.18 7.53
CA ALA A 316 -7.41 -18.91 8.65
C ALA A 316 -6.38 -19.46 9.64
N LEU A 317 -5.13 -19.64 9.22
CA LEU A 317 -4.02 -20.12 10.07
C LEU A 317 -3.29 -18.98 10.80
N VAL A 318 -3.55 -17.72 10.46
CA VAL A 318 -2.84 -16.57 11.03
C VAL A 318 -3.16 -16.41 12.51
N ASP A 319 -2.10 -16.42 13.32
CA ASP A 319 -2.10 -16.11 14.75
C ASP A 319 -0.78 -15.40 15.11
N VAL A 320 -0.86 -14.11 15.42
CA VAL A 320 0.28 -13.26 15.83
C VAL A 320 0.13 -12.77 17.27
N ARG A 321 -0.76 -13.38 18.07
CA ARG A 321 -1.07 -12.91 19.44
C ARG A 321 0.17 -12.89 20.35
N ASP A 322 1.04 -13.88 20.20
CA ASP A 322 2.25 -14.02 21.00
C ASP A 322 3.32 -12.95 20.70
N LEU A 323 3.21 -12.28 19.54
CA LEU A 323 4.13 -11.22 19.12
C LEU A 323 3.75 -9.84 19.64
N LEU A 324 2.49 -9.65 20.03
CA LEU A 324 1.97 -8.32 20.41
C LEU A 324 2.80 -7.64 21.52
N PRO A 325 3.23 -8.35 22.59
CA PRO A 325 4.00 -7.73 23.67
C PRO A 325 5.42 -7.29 23.27
N SER A 326 5.99 -7.81 22.17
CA SER A 326 7.35 -7.45 21.73
C SER A 326 7.37 -6.21 20.82
N ILE A 327 6.22 -5.72 20.37
CA ILE A 327 6.13 -4.56 19.48
C ILE A 327 6.42 -3.29 20.29
N THR A 328 7.47 -2.57 19.89
CA THR A 328 7.90 -1.31 20.53
C THR A 328 7.51 -0.07 19.74
N ALA A 329 7.14 -0.23 18.46
CA ALA A 329 6.72 0.88 17.62
C ALA A 329 5.41 1.50 18.14
N PRO A 330 5.27 2.84 18.14
CA PRO A 330 4.00 3.48 18.46
C PRO A 330 2.90 2.97 17.53
N ALA A 331 1.75 2.59 18.09
CA ALA A 331 0.66 1.99 17.34
C ALA A 331 -0.66 2.74 17.53
N LEU A 332 -1.34 3.02 16.43
CA LEU A 332 -2.71 3.54 16.37
C LEU A 332 -3.61 2.48 15.74
N LEU A 333 -4.63 2.07 16.48
CA LEU A 333 -5.69 1.20 16.02
C LEU A 333 -6.96 1.99 15.78
N LEU A 334 -7.60 1.72 14.64
CA LEU A 334 -8.84 2.33 14.17
C LEU A 334 -9.85 1.21 13.91
N HIS A 335 -11.05 1.33 14.44
CA HIS A 335 -12.09 0.32 14.22
C HIS A 335 -13.48 0.93 14.30
N ARG A 336 -14.35 0.64 13.33
CA ARG A 336 -15.73 1.11 13.37
C ARG A 336 -16.62 0.31 14.31
N THR A 337 -17.38 0.98 15.16
CA THR A 337 -18.21 0.33 16.17
C THR A 337 -19.26 -0.64 15.60
N GLY A 338 -19.68 -0.46 14.36
CA GLY A 338 -20.64 -1.33 13.68
C GLY A 338 -20.06 -2.20 12.56
N ASP A 339 -18.74 -2.43 12.51
CA ASP A 339 -18.13 -3.36 11.56
C ASP A 339 -18.70 -4.79 11.78
N GLU A 340 -19.27 -5.38 10.73
CA GLU A 340 -19.87 -6.72 10.78
C GLU A 340 -18.90 -7.83 10.32
N MET A 341 -17.80 -7.44 9.68
CA MET A 341 -16.77 -8.36 9.19
C MET A 341 -15.82 -8.78 10.32
N PHE A 342 -15.47 -7.83 11.18
CA PHE A 342 -14.60 -8.04 12.34
C PHE A 342 -15.21 -7.39 13.57
N ASP A 343 -15.08 -8.05 14.71
CA ASP A 343 -15.60 -7.50 15.96
C ASP A 343 -14.61 -6.44 16.50
N PRO A 344 -15.07 -5.26 16.97
CA PRO A 344 -14.20 -4.26 17.60
C PRO A 344 -13.36 -4.79 18.76
N GLN A 345 -13.79 -5.88 19.42
CA GLN A 345 -12.99 -6.59 20.42
C GLN A 345 -11.66 -7.13 19.86
N GLU A 346 -11.57 -7.43 18.57
CA GLU A 346 -10.32 -7.87 17.93
C GLU A 346 -9.25 -6.77 18.00
N SER A 347 -9.62 -5.51 17.75
CA SER A 347 -8.72 -4.37 17.88
C SER A 347 -8.48 -3.95 19.33
N ARG A 348 -9.48 -4.09 20.23
CA ARG A 348 -9.24 -3.91 21.68
C ARG A 348 -8.20 -4.88 22.21
N TYR A 349 -8.30 -6.17 21.83
CA TYR A 349 -7.35 -7.19 22.24
C TYR A 349 -5.91 -6.85 21.83
N ILE A 350 -5.72 -6.35 20.59
CA ILE A 350 -4.41 -5.92 20.11
C ILE A 350 -3.91 -4.71 20.92
N ALA A 351 -4.75 -3.67 21.07
CA ALA A 351 -4.37 -2.44 21.76
C ALA A 351 -4.00 -2.67 23.24
N GLU A 352 -4.65 -3.61 23.92
CA GLU A 352 -4.34 -3.99 25.30
C GLU A 352 -2.98 -4.71 25.44
N ARG A 353 -2.47 -5.31 24.38
CA ARG A 353 -1.27 -6.18 24.41
C ARG A 353 -0.06 -5.58 23.70
N VAL A 354 -0.26 -4.59 22.84
CA VAL A 354 0.82 -3.80 22.25
C VAL A 354 1.16 -2.63 23.19
N PRO A 355 2.38 -2.55 23.75
CA PRO A 355 2.78 -1.49 24.64
C PRO A 355 2.53 -0.08 24.07
N GLY A 356 1.77 0.73 24.80
CA GLY A 356 1.52 2.13 24.42
C GLY A 356 0.60 2.32 23.21
N ALA A 357 -0.06 1.26 22.72
CA ALA A 357 -0.99 1.37 21.61
C ALA A 357 -2.21 2.24 21.95
N GLN A 358 -2.66 3.02 20.98
CA GLN A 358 -3.85 3.86 21.08
C GLN A 358 -4.97 3.21 20.27
N LEU A 359 -6.16 3.07 20.85
CA LEU A 359 -7.36 2.67 20.12
C LEU A 359 -8.29 3.87 19.93
N ARG A 360 -8.80 4.01 18.71
CA ARG A 360 -9.86 4.94 18.33
C ARG A 360 -11.00 4.16 17.69
N LEU A 361 -12.14 4.17 18.38
CA LEU A 361 -13.38 3.64 17.83
C LEU A 361 -14.04 4.72 17.02
N LEU A 362 -14.43 4.37 15.80
CA LEU A 362 -15.04 5.27 14.82
C LEU A 362 -16.52 4.95 14.67
N ASP A 363 -17.29 5.93 14.21
CA ASP A 363 -18.70 5.72 13.88
C ASP A 363 -18.85 4.99 12.54
N GLY A 364 -20.00 4.32 12.36
CA GLY A 364 -20.35 3.65 11.10
C GLY A 364 -20.12 2.14 11.12
N ARG A 365 -20.31 1.52 9.94
CA ARG A 365 -20.39 0.06 9.76
C ARG A 365 -19.44 -0.50 8.71
N ASP A 366 -18.74 0.36 7.99
CA ASP A 366 -17.90 -0.06 6.86
C ASP A 366 -16.57 -0.64 7.33
N HIS A 367 -16.29 -1.85 6.86
CA HIS A 367 -14.99 -2.51 7.01
C HIS A 367 -13.93 -1.94 6.05
N LEU A 368 -14.33 -1.24 4.98
CA LEU A 368 -13.37 -0.59 4.07
C LEU A 368 -13.06 0.82 4.57
N PRO A 369 -11.78 1.19 4.78
CA PRO A 369 -11.44 2.49 5.39
C PRO A 369 -11.86 3.68 4.53
N TRP A 370 -11.97 3.51 3.22
CA TRP A 370 -12.42 4.56 2.29
C TRP A 370 -13.94 4.69 2.16
N GLY A 371 -14.74 3.90 2.91
CA GLY A 371 -16.19 4.16 3.00
C GLY A 371 -16.50 5.53 3.63
N ASP A 372 -15.62 6.00 4.52
CA ASP A 372 -15.53 7.39 5.00
C ASP A 372 -14.04 7.70 5.20
N ALA A 373 -13.36 8.04 4.11
CA ALA A 373 -11.93 8.28 4.13
C ALA A 373 -11.56 9.44 5.06
N ASP A 374 -12.38 10.48 5.12
CA ASP A 374 -12.07 11.70 5.89
C ASP A 374 -12.05 11.40 7.39
N GLN A 375 -13.05 10.67 7.93
CA GLN A 375 -13.06 10.27 9.34
C GLN A 375 -11.82 9.44 9.72
N VAL A 376 -11.31 8.60 8.81
CA VAL A 376 -10.10 7.80 9.04
C VAL A 376 -8.85 8.68 8.99
N LEU A 377 -8.72 9.52 7.96
CA LEU A 377 -7.55 10.37 7.73
C LEU A 377 -7.39 11.45 8.83
N GLU A 378 -8.49 12.01 9.34
CA GLU A 378 -8.49 12.99 10.44
C GLU A 378 -7.84 12.45 11.72
N VAL A 379 -7.88 11.13 11.93
CA VAL A 379 -7.26 10.47 13.09
C VAL A 379 -5.83 10.04 12.79
N ILE A 380 -5.53 9.65 11.54
CA ILE A 380 -4.18 9.23 11.13
C ILE A 380 -3.23 10.42 11.07
N ASP A 381 -3.64 11.56 10.51
CA ASP A 381 -2.75 12.70 10.25
C ASP A 381 -2.04 13.21 11.54
N PRO A 382 -2.75 13.48 12.66
CA PRO A 382 -2.09 13.93 13.88
C PRO A 382 -1.15 12.87 14.45
N PHE A 383 -1.50 11.59 14.35
CA PHE A 383 -0.64 10.50 14.82
C PHE A 383 0.66 10.46 14.02
N VAL A 384 0.58 10.44 12.68
CA VAL A 384 1.77 10.41 11.81
C VAL A 384 2.67 11.63 12.03
N ARG A 385 2.09 12.83 12.20
CA ARG A 385 2.85 14.06 12.48
C ARG A 385 3.53 14.10 13.85
N THR A 386 2.98 13.38 14.82
CA THR A 386 3.51 13.34 16.20
C THR A 386 4.43 12.14 16.44
N LEU A 387 4.55 11.22 15.46
CA LEU A 387 5.51 10.14 15.55
C LEU A 387 6.91 10.73 15.71
N PRO A 388 7.68 10.28 16.72
CA PRO A 388 9.05 10.70 16.86
C PRO A 388 9.76 10.42 15.53
N GLU A 389 10.71 11.28 15.15
CA GLU A 389 11.72 10.83 14.21
C GLU A 389 12.29 9.53 14.77
N LEU A 390 12.48 8.52 13.92
CA LEU A 390 13.26 7.37 14.32
C LEU A 390 14.66 7.90 14.63
N GLY A 391 14.87 8.28 15.89
CA GLY A 391 16.12 8.79 16.39
C GLY A 391 17.18 7.78 16.00
N GLY A 392 18.19 8.28 15.28
CA GLY A 392 19.11 7.49 14.46
C GLY A 392 19.32 6.08 14.97
N HIS A 393 18.76 5.10 14.26
CA HIS A 393 19.25 3.74 14.38
C HIS A 393 20.74 3.79 14.04
N ARG A 394 21.55 3.62 15.07
CA ARG A 394 22.98 3.43 14.91
C ARG A 394 23.16 2.01 14.41
N ALA A 395 23.63 1.89 13.17
CA ALA A 395 24.04 0.60 12.63
C ALA A 395 25.55 0.47 12.83
N LEU A 396 26.01 -0.74 13.17
CA LEU A 396 27.44 -1.04 13.08
C LEU A 396 27.82 -1.08 11.60
N ALA A 397 28.74 -0.21 11.22
CA ALA A 397 29.30 -0.17 9.87
C ALA A 397 30.84 -0.19 9.96
N ALA A 398 31.48 -0.63 8.88
CA ALA A 398 32.89 -0.39 8.69
C ALA A 398 33.11 1.02 8.15
N VAL A 399 33.90 1.81 8.86
CA VAL A 399 34.26 3.18 8.48
C VAL A 399 35.67 3.16 7.90
N VAL A 400 35.82 3.73 6.71
CA VAL A 400 37.08 3.87 6.00
C VAL A 400 37.47 5.34 5.96
N ALA A 401 38.62 5.66 6.55
CA ALA A 401 39.31 6.91 6.33
C ALA A 401 40.54 6.70 5.45
N VAL A 402 40.88 7.71 4.65
CA VAL A 402 42.03 7.67 3.73
C VAL A 402 42.87 8.93 3.94
N ALA A 403 44.16 8.74 4.13
CA ALA A 403 45.15 9.80 4.32
C ALA A 403 46.22 9.77 3.23
N GLY A 404 46.94 10.89 3.04
CA GLY A 404 48.02 11.02 2.06
C GLY A 404 47.64 11.80 0.79
N ALA A 405 48.62 12.06 -0.07
CA ALA A 405 48.46 12.92 -1.24
C ALA A 405 47.45 12.37 -2.27
N GLY A 406 47.27 11.04 -2.33
CA GLY A 406 46.30 10.38 -3.22
C GLY A 406 44.93 10.12 -2.59
N ALA A 407 44.64 10.67 -1.41
CA ALA A 407 43.43 10.31 -0.66
C ALA A 407 42.12 10.61 -1.41
N GLU A 408 42.08 11.71 -2.18
CA GLU A 408 40.89 12.10 -2.94
C GLU A 408 40.60 11.15 -4.10
N ASP A 409 41.63 10.73 -4.83
CA ASP A 409 41.52 9.76 -5.92
C ASP A 409 41.06 8.40 -5.40
N VAL A 410 41.59 7.96 -4.26
CA VAL A 410 41.18 6.72 -3.62
C VAL A 410 39.73 6.78 -3.15
N ARG A 411 39.29 7.88 -2.51
CA ARG A 411 37.88 8.06 -2.10
C ARG A 411 36.92 8.08 -3.29
N THR A 412 37.29 8.78 -4.36
CA THR A 412 36.52 8.84 -5.60
C THR A 412 36.38 7.45 -6.21
N ALA A 413 37.49 6.71 -6.29
CA ALA A 413 37.48 5.35 -6.80
C ALA A 413 36.67 4.39 -5.92
N LEU A 414 36.76 4.49 -4.58
CA LEU A 414 35.96 3.70 -3.64
C LEU A 414 34.45 3.93 -3.85
N SER A 415 34.05 5.18 -4.03
CA SER A 415 32.65 5.56 -4.30
C SER A 415 32.13 5.00 -5.63
N GLY A 416 33.02 4.74 -6.59
CA GLY A 416 32.70 4.12 -7.87
C GLY A 416 32.71 2.58 -7.90
N THR A 417 33.03 1.89 -6.80
CA THR A 417 33.20 0.42 -6.78
C THR A 417 31.90 -0.40 -6.77
N GLY A 418 30.72 0.23 -6.72
CA GLY A 418 29.40 -0.41 -6.75
C GLY A 418 28.57 -0.22 -5.47
N PRO A 419 27.42 -0.91 -5.34
CA PRO A 419 26.53 -0.76 -4.19
C PRO A 419 27.23 -1.18 -2.88
N GLY A 420 27.16 -0.31 -1.86
CA GLY A 420 27.68 -0.58 -0.50
C GLY A 420 28.69 0.45 0.02
N ALA A 421 29.35 1.23 -0.85
CA ALA A 421 30.19 2.36 -0.44
C ALA A 421 29.35 3.63 -0.28
N ARG A 422 29.31 4.20 0.92
CA ARG A 422 28.50 5.38 1.24
C ARG A 422 29.40 6.52 1.74
N PRO A 423 29.71 7.54 0.91
CA PRO A 423 30.48 8.70 1.34
C PRO A 423 29.76 9.46 2.45
N ARG A 424 30.53 9.90 3.44
CA ARG A 424 30.09 10.71 4.59
C ARG A 424 31.18 11.70 4.97
N SER A 425 30.85 12.67 5.81
CA SER A 425 31.81 13.63 6.37
C SER A 425 31.75 13.63 7.89
N ARG A 426 32.87 13.90 8.55
CA ARG A 426 32.89 14.25 9.97
C ARG A 426 32.42 15.69 10.15
N SER A 427 32.09 16.07 11.39
CA SER A 427 31.71 17.44 11.75
C SER A 427 32.81 18.47 11.42
N ASP A 428 34.07 18.05 11.39
CA ASP A 428 35.22 18.87 10.97
C ASP A 428 35.45 18.90 9.45
N GLY A 429 34.54 18.31 8.67
CA GLY A 429 34.63 18.22 7.21
C GLY A 429 35.54 17.11 6.69
N THR A 430 36.14 16.29 7.55
CA THR A 430 36.99 15.17 7.11
C THR A 430 36.15 14.08 6.44
N PRO A 431 36.40 13.73 5.17
CA PRO A 431 35.60 12.73 4.46
C PRO A 431 35.96 11.31 4.88
N VAL A 432 34.93 10.47 5.02
CA VAL A 432 35.03 9.02 5.29
C VAL A 432 34.06 8.25 4.38
N VAL A 433 34.24 6.94 4.27
CA VAL A 433 33.36 6.06 3.48
C VAL A 433 32.87 4.91 4.34
N LEU A 434 31.55 4.72 4.39
CA LEU A 434 30.93 3.62 5.12
C LEU A 434 30.74 2.39 4.22
N PHE A 435 30.92 1.21 4.81
CA PHE A 435 30.65 -0.10 4.21
C PHE A 435 29.85 -0.98 5.20
N ASP A 436 29.09 -1.94 4.68
CA ASP A 436 28.30 -2.87 5.51
C ASP A 436 29.17 -3.80 6.37
N GLY A 437 30.46 -3.93 6.07
CA GLY A 437 31.38 -4.71 6.89
C GLY A 437 32.86 -4.57 6.51
N PRO A 438 33.78 -4.93 7.41
CA PRO A 438 35.22 -4.67 7.26
C PRO A 438 35.84 -5.50 6.13
N ALA A 439 35.35 -6.72 5.87
CA ALA A 439 35.85 -7.55 4.78
C ALA A 439 35.56 -6.91 3.40
N THR A 440 34.37 -6.32 3.24
CA THR A 440 34.00 -5.59 2.02
C THR A 440 34.85 -4.34 1.86
N ALA A 441 35.01 -3.56 2.93
CA ALA A 441 35.86 -2.37 2.96
C ALA A 441 37.31 -2.68 2.55
N VAL A 442 37.94 -3.67 3.19
CA VAL A 442 39.34 -4.06 2.90
C VAL A 442 39.49 -4.56 1.46
N ARG A 443 38.56 -5.36 0.95
CA ARG A 443 38.61 -5.84 -0.45
C ARG A 443 38.47 -4.69 -1.45
N ALA A 444 37.59 -3.73 -1.18
CA ALA A 444 37.44 -2.53 -2.01
C ALA A 444 38.73 -1.69 -2.00
N LEU A 445 39.28 -1.44 -0.81
CA LEU A 445 40.55 -0.73 -0.63
C LEU A 445 41.70 -1.39 -1.38
N ARG A 446 41.87 -2.70 -1.29
CA ARG A 446 42.93 -3.43 -2.03
C ARG A 446 42.81 -3.29 -3.54
N ARG A 447 41.58 -3.31 -4.07
CA ARG A 447 41.35 -3.11 -5.51
C ARG A 447 41.75 -1.71 -5.96
N VAL A 448 41.49 -0.70 -5.14
CA VAL A 448 41.74 0.71 -5.46
C VAL A 448 43.21 1.07 -5.24
N LEU A 449 43.76 0.76 -4.06
CA LEU A 449 45.17 0.98 -3.73
C LEU A 449 46.12 0.19 -4.65
N GLY A 450 45.66 -0.94 -5.20
CA GLY A 450 46.42 -1.75 -6.16
C GLY A 450 46.29 -1.35 -7.63
N ARG A 451 45.45 -0.35 -8.00
CA ARG A 451 45.14 -0.01 -9.40
C ARG A 451 45.33 1.46 -9.79
N ALA A 452 45.55 2.38 -8.84
CA ALA A 452 45.69 3.81 -9.15
C ALA A 452 46.96 4.08 -10.00
N PRO A 453 46.85 4.39 -11.30
CA PRO A 453 48.01 4.63 -12.15
C PRO A 453 48.28 6.14 -12.16
N THR A 454 49.05 6.64 -11.19
CA THR A 454 49.88 7.88 -11.28
C THR A 454 50.67 8.22 -10.01
N ALA A 455 50.48 7.51 -8.90
CA ALA A 455 51.44 7.51 -7.80
C ALA A 455 51.32 6.16 -7.08
N GLU A 456 52.26 5.25 -7.28
CA GLU A 456 52.41 4.10 -6.40
C GLU A 456 52.40 4.60 -4.95
N GLY A 457 51.43 4.13 -4.15
CA GLY A 457 51.43 4.28 -2.70
C GLY A 457 51.61 5.71 -2.20
N SER A 458 50.74 6.65 -2.57
CA SER A 458 50.67 7.99 -1.96
C SER A 458 49.53 8.15 -0.94
N ALA A 459 48.70 7.11 -0.77
CA ALA A 459 47.62 7.07 0.20
C ALA A 459 47.69 5.84 1.11
N ALA A 460 47.20 6.00 2.33
CA ALA A 460 47.07 4.95 3.33
C ALA A 460 45.63 4.95 3.86
N ALA A 461 45.16 3.81 4.37
CA ALA A 461 43.78 3.67 4.82
C ALA A 461 43.68 3.08 6.23
N GLY A 462 42.69 3.58 6.97
CA GLY A 462 42.28 3.06 8.26
C GLY A 462 40.86 2.51 8.19
N VAL A 463 40.63 1.32 8.75
CA VAL A 463 39.31 0.69 8.83
C VAL A 463 38.97 0.39 10.28
N ALA A 464 37.87 0.95 10.76
CA ALA A 464 37.35 0.64 12.08
C ALA A 464 35.87 0.29 12.01
N ILE A 465 35.33 -0.25 13.10
CA ILE A 465 33.90 -0.49 13.25
C ILE A 465 33.34 0.64 14.09
N ALA A 466 32.29 1.29 13.58
CA ALA A 466 31.61 2.33 14.32
C ALA A 466 30.10 2.11 14.26
N GLU A 467 29.45 2.42 15.37
CA GLU A 467 28.03 2.72 15.36
C GLU A 467 27.82 4.07 14.68
N VAL A 468 27.26 4.05 13.47
CA VAL A 468 27.02 5.24 12.67
C VAL A 468 25.53 5.45 12.46
N SER A 469 25.12 6.72 12.41
CA SER A 469 23.77 7.07 11.99
C SER A 469 23.56 6.60 10.54
N VAL A 470 22.49 5.87 10.29
CA VAL A 470 22.10 5.46 8.93
C VAL A 470 21.64 6.67 8.11
N ALA A 471 21.09 7.69 8.78
CA ALA A 471 20.60 8.93 8.18
C ALA A 471 21.58 10.12 8.38
N GLY A 472 21.67 10.99 7.36
CA GLY A 472 22.51 12.18 7.37
C GLY A 472 23.87 12.00 6.68
N ASP A 473 24.44 13.13 6.23
CA ASP A 473 25.76 13.17 5.60
C ASP A 473 26.91 13.24 6.61
N GLU A 474 26.61 13.64 7.85
CA GLU A 474 27.58 13.75 8.94
C GLU A 474 27.64 12.47 9.80
N VAL A 475 28.85 12.02 10.12
CA VAL A 475 29.10 10.88 11.01
C VAL A 475 30.17 11.22 12.05
N GLY A 476 30.06 10.62 13.23
CA GLY A 476 31.02 10.82 14.31
C GLY A 476 30.99 9.70 15.34
N GLY A 477 31.90 9.77 16.31
CA GLY A 477 32.02 8.80 17.40
C GLY A 477 33.33 8.00 17.35
N PRO A 478 33.60 7.20 18.40
CA PRO A 478 34.94 6.64 18.64
C PRO A 478 35.49 5.80 17.49
N GLY A 479 34.67 4.98 16.84
CA GLY A 479 35.13 4.18 15.69
C GLY A 479 35.39 5.01 14.42
N VAL A 480 34.71 6.16 14.26
CA VAL A 480 34.98 7.08 13.15
C VAL A 480 36.32 7.77 13.39
N ASP A 481 36.55 8.27 14.61
CA ASP A 481 37.81 8.91 14.99
C ASP A 481 38.99 7.93 14.92
N GLU A 482 38.79 6.70 15.40
CA GLU A 482 39.77 5.62 15.31
C GLU A 482 40.14 5.31 13.85
N SER A 483 39.16 5.29 12.92
CA SER A 483 39.47 5.07 11.49
C SER A 483 40.43 6.13 10.93
N VAL A 484 40.27 7.40 11.33
CA VAL A 484 41.11 8.52 10.91
C VAL A 484 42.51 8.41 11.52
N GLU A 485 42.61 8.07 12.81
CA GLU A 485 43.89 7.85 13.50
C GLU A 485 44.66 6.65 12.93
N LEU A 486 43.95 5.60 12.51
CA LEU A 486 44.53 4.45 11.83
C LEU A 486 45.04 4.86 10.45
N ALA A 487 44.26 5.61 9.67
CA ALA A 487 44.67 6.08 8.34
C ALA A 487 45.91 6.98 8.42
N ALA A 488 45.97 7.86 9.42
CA ALA A 488 47.08 8.80 9.61
C ALA A 488 48.40 8.13 10.00
N ALA A 489 48.36 6.99 10.72
CA ALA A 489 49.57 6.26 11.10
C ALA A 489 49.91 5.09 10.16
N ALA A 490 49.02 4.76 9.22
CA ALA A 490 49.27 3.69 8.26
C ALA A 490 50.42 4.09 7.32
N GLU A 491 51.33 3.15 7.07
CA GLU A 491 52.36 3.30 6.03
C GLU A 491 51.68 3.41 4.67
N THR A 492 52.28 4.14 3.74
CA THR A 492 51.66 4.37 2.46
C THR A 492 51.49 3.07 1.66
N GLY A 493 50.30 2.88 1.09
CA GLY A 493 49.90 1.62 0.45
C GLY A 493 49.43 0.52 1.42
N SER A 494 49.43 0.77 2.73
CA SER A 494 48.93 -0.18 3.73
C SER A 494 47.50 0.15 4.21
N ILE A 495 46.85 -0.87 4.78
CA ILE A 495 45.53 -0.77 5.40
C ILE A 495 45.67 -1.19 6.86
N LEU A 496 45.50 -0.25 7.80
CA LEU A 496 45.41 -0.56 9.21
C LEU A 496 43.95 -0.79 9.61
N VAL A 497 43.71 -1.78 10.48
CA VAL A 497 42.39 -2.13 10.98
C VAL A 497 42.34 -2.05 12.50
N SER A 498 41.21 -1.63 13.07
CA SER A 498 41.02 -1.64 14.53
C SER A 498 40.92 -3.07 15.06
N SER A 499 41.12 -3.25 16.37
CA SER A 499 40.98 -4.56 17.03
C SER A 499 39.59 -5.17 16.80
N ALA A 500 38.53 -4.35 16.84
CA ALA A 500 37.17 -4.81 16.56
C ALA A 500 37.01 -5.27 15.10
N ALA A 501 37.57 -4.52 14.15
CA ALA A 501 37.57 -4.93 12.74
C ALA A 501 38.39 -6.21 12.51
N ALA A 502 39.54 -6.37 13.18
CA ALA A 502 40.38 -7.57 13.10
C ALA A 502 39.64 -8.84 13.54
N VAL A 503 38.86 -8.76 14.63
CA VAL A 503 38.02 -9.88 15.09
C VAL A 503 37.01 -10.27 13.99
N LEU A 504 36.31 -9.30 13.42
CA LEU A 504 35.29 -9.54 12.37
C LEU A 504 35.89 -9.97 11.03
N LEU A 505 37.19 -9.75 10.80
CA LEU A 505 37.91 -10.24 9.63
C LEU A 505 38.34 -11.72 9.77
N SER A 506 38.22 -12.30 10.96
CA SER A 506 38.54 -13.72 11.19
C SER A 506 37.65 -14.62 10.33
N GLY A 507 38.27 -15.51 9.54
CA GLY A 507 37.55 -16.40 8.62
C GLY A 507 37.15 -15.78 7.27
N SER A 508 37.46 -14.51 7.03
CA SER A 508 37.13 -13.81 5.77
C SER A 508 38.11 -14.06 4.61
N GLY A 509 39.18 -14.82 4.85
CA GLY A 509 40.27 -15.06 3.89
C GLY A 509 41.24 -13.89 3.72
N ILE A 510 41.12 -12.82 4.52
CA ILE A 510 42.04 -11.67 4.55
C ILE A 510 43.17 -11.97 5.55
N SER A 511 44.41 -11.72 5.15
CA SER A 511 45.56 -11.93 6.04
C SER A 511 45.71 -10.75 7.01
N LEU A 512 45.95 -11.04 8.29
CA LEU A 512 46.18 -10.03 9.31
C LEU A 512 47.58 -10.22 9.88
N ARG A 513 48.37 -9.15 9.94
CA ARG A 513 49.71 -9.15 10.54
C ARG A 513 49.89 -7.93 11.46
N PRO A 514 50.75 -8.00 12.48
CA PRO A 514 51.14 -6.81 13.23
C PRO A 514 51.82 -5.78 12.31
N ASP A 515 51.66 -4.50 12.61
CA ASP A 515 52.46 -3.41 12.03
C ASP A 515 53.94 -3.49 12.50
N ALA A 516 54.80 -2.65 11.93
CA ALA A 516 56.24 -2.69 12.20
C ALA A 516 56.58 -2.48 13.70
N GLN A 517 55.72 -1.79 14.44
CA GLN A 517 55.85 -1.50 15.86
C GLN A 517 55.12 -2.52 16.76
N GLY A 518 54.40 -3.49 16.18
CA GLY A 518 53.65 -4.54 16.89
C GLY A 518 52.41 -4.03 17.63
N SER A 519 51.96 -2.82 17.35
CA SER A 519 50.92 -2.10 18.09
C SER A 519 49.57 -2.09 17.40
N ARG A 520 49.53 -2.28 16.07
CA ARG A 520 48.31 -2.24 15.25
C ARG A 520 48.27 -3.40 14.26
N VAL A 521 47.11 -3.63 13.65
CA VAL A 521 46.90 -4.75 12.72
C VAL A 521 46.85 -4.24 11.28
N VAL A 522 47.73 -4.78 10.43
CA VAL A 522 47.75 -4.54 8.98
C VAL A 522 46.96 -5.64 8.29
N ALA A 523 46.01 -5.25 7.43
CA ALA A 523 45.29 -6.17 6.56
C ALA A 523 45.98 -6.31 5.20
N GLY A 524 46.43 -7.54 4.87
CA GLY A 524 47.25 -7.88 3.71
C GLY A 524 46.60 -8.83 2.71
#